data_AF-A0A2N2L8K8-F1
#
_entry.id   AF-A0A2N2L8K8-F1
#
_cell.length_a   1.000
_cell.length_b   1.000
_cell.length_c   1.000
_cell.angle_alpha   90.00
_cell.angle_beta   90.00
_cell.angle_gamma   90.00
#
_symmetry.space_group_name_H-M   'P 1'
#
loop_
_entity.id
_entity.type
_entity.pdbx_description
1 polymer ?
#
loop_
_entity_poly.entity_id
_entity_poly.type
_entity_poly.pdbx_seq_one_letter_code
_entity_poly.pdbx_strand_id
1 'polypeptide(L)'
;MVSAPDVQGLFAWWAGDDVRRVWRVASRYTLDTEAFVARHRHAPRAVGGVRPDTVEVVEAWTADRFELWAGEDLVEVRANPYGAIPFVLFPNVPRPKEFWGISDIEPLREPLEEINRAYTQLSRILELSGNPIAVLENIEEARDIAVQPGAVWEVPEQARAYLLDLLQGGGVRLHVDYIDLLYRALHDLAEIPRIAFGDGRVERSGIALQMELDPLLRRIERKRLIRTAALRRRDHLILTVAAHHLGRRFEAVETAIEWASPFAALQQATAAGG
;
A
#
# COMPACT_ATOMS: atom_id res chain seq x y z
N MET A 1 13.81 -9.25 20.45
CA MET A 1 12.72 -9.35 19.45
C MET A 1 13.03 -8.36 18.34
N VAL A 2 12.93 -8.77 17.07
CA VAL A 2 13.11 -7.90 15.91
C VAL A 2 11.72 -7.59 15.38
N SER A 3 11.39 -6.32 15.22
CA SER A 3 10.07 -5.87 14.77
C SER A 3 10.19 -4.76 13.73
N ALA A 4 9.08 -4.52 13.02
CA ALA A 4 8.92 -3.34 12.19
C ALA A 4 8.07 -2.33 12.98
N PRO A 5 8.65 -1.20 13.44
CA PRO A 5 7.87 -0.15 14.09
C PRO A 5 6.96 0.56 13.08
N ASP A 6 5.96 1.28 13.59
CA ASP A 6 5.16 2.17 12.76
C ASP A 6 6.05 3.24 12.12
N VAL A 7 5.96 3.36 10.80
CA VAL A 7 6.71 4.34 10.01
C VAL A 7 6.30 5.78 10.35
N GLN A 8 5.06 6.02 10.81
CA GLN A 8 4.61 7.36 11.22
C GLN A 8 5.35 7.90 12.46
N GLY A 9 5.89 6.99 13.28
CA GLY A 9 6.72 7.32 14.43
C GLY A 9 8.20 7.42 14.10
N LEU A 10 8.62 7.15 12.86
CA LEU A 10 10.02 7.00 12.51
C LEU A 10 10.56 8.22 11.76
N PHE A 11 11.60 8.82 12.31
CA PHE A 11 12.29 9.96 11.72
C PHE A 11 13.74 9.59 11.43
N ALA A 12 14.23 9.96 10.26
CA ALA A 12 15.58 9.63 9.83
C ALA A 12 16.26 10.88 9.26
N TRP A 13 17.55 11.02 9.56
CA TRP A 13 18.41 12.05 9.01
C TRP A 13 19.59 11.39 8.31
N TRP A 14 19.85 11.82 7.09
CA TRP A 14 20.91 11.30 6.22
C TRP A 14 21.95 12.36 5.93
N ALA A 15 23.11 11.92 5.45
CA ALA A 15 24.20 12.79 5.05
C ALA A 15 23.84 13.56 3.77
N GLY A 16 24.27 14.81 3.65
CA GLY A 16 23.91 15.65 2.50
C GLY A 16 24.52 15.19 1.17
N ASP A 17 25.64 14.47 1.23
CA ASP A 17 26.41 13.94 0.11
C ASP A 17 25.99 12.51 -0.30
N ASP A 18 25.48 11.72 0.65
CA ASP A 18 24.94 10.38 0.40
C ASP A 18 23.62 10.16 1.16
N VAL A 19 22.52 10.19 0.40
CA VAL A 19 21.18 9.93 0.95
C VAL A 19 21.07 8.54 1.58
N ARG A 20 21.87 7.55 1.17
CA ARG A 20 21.81 6.20 1.76
C ARG A 20 22.48 6.13 3.12
N ARG A 21 23.28 7.13 3.48
CA ARG A 21 24.02 7.18 4.74
C ARG A 21 23.20 7.89 5.81
N VAL A 22 22.50 7.11 6.62
CA VAL A 22 21.76 7.59 7.79
C VAL A 22 22.73 7.85 8.94
N TRP A 23 22.68 9.04 9.55
CA TRP A 23 23.51 9.39 10.70
C TRP A 23 22.71 9.53 12.00
N ARG A 24 21.37 9.70 11.91
CA ARG A 24 20.47 9.69 13.06
C ARG A 24 19.13 9.07 12.71
N VAL A 25 18.56 8.32 13.64
CA VAL A 25 17.16 7.84 13.60
C VAL A 25 16.50 8.15 14.93
N ALA A 26 15.26 8.60 14.91
CA ALA A 26 14.42 8.73 16.08
C ALA A 26 13.16 7.88 15.91
N SER A 27 12.82 7.09 16.92
CA SER A 27 11.60 6.30 16.98
C SER A 27 10.70 6.86 18.06
N ARG A 28 9.53 7.33 17.66
CA ARG A 28 8.50 7.90 18.50
C ARG A 28 7.34 6.93 18.66
N TYR A 29 6.92 6.68 19.88
CA TYR A 29 5.78 5.83 20.21
C TYR A 29 5.17 6.25 21.55
N THR A 30 3.96 5.77 21.82
CA THR A 30 3.24 6.09 23.07
C THR A 30 3.27 4.89 24.01
N LEU A 31 3.48 5.14 25.30
CA LEU A 31 3.35 4.15 26.37
C LEU A 31 2.36 4.63 27.42
N ASP A 32 1.71 3.69 28.11
CA ASP A 32 1.01 3.99 29.35
C ASP A 32 1.99 4.49 30.40
N THR A 33 1.58 5.49 31.19
CA THR A 33 2.45 6.12 32.19
C THR A 33 2.98 5.12 33.22
N GLU A 34 2.16 4.17 33.65
CA GLU A 34 2.60 3.12 34.58
C GLU A 34 3.69 2.23 33.96
N ALA A 35 3.52 1.83 32.69
CA ALA A 35 4.49 1.02 31.97
C ALA A 35 5.81 1.78 31.74
N PHE A 36 5.73 3.08 31.42
CA PHE A 36 6.89 3.95 31.28
C PHE A 36 7.68 4.04 32.60
N VAL A 37 7.00 4.33 33.72
CA VAL A 37 7.62 4.43 35.05
C VAL A 37 8.25 3.11 35.45
N ALA A 38 7.57 1.98 35.23
CA ALA A 38 8.11 0.66 35.55
C ALA A 38 9.39 0.34 34.77
N ARG A 39 9.43 0.71 33.48
CA ARG A 39 10.56 0.42 32.59
C ARG A 39 11.76 1.34 32.82
N HIS A 40 11.52 2.64 32.95
CA HIS A 40 12.56 3.66 32.95
C HIS A 40 12.86 4.24 34.34
N ARG A 41 12.07 3.86 35.36
CA ARG A 41 12.19 4.36 36.74
C ARG A 41 12.20 5.90 36.81
N HIS A 42 11.50 6.53 35.88
CA HIS A 42 11.38 7.97 35.75
C HIS A 42 9.89 8.33 35.70
N ALA A 43 9.47 9.34 36.48
CA ALA A 43 8.10 9.83 36.44
C ALA A 43 8.00 10.97 35.41
N PRO A 44 7.08 10.88 34.42
CA PRO A 44 6.90 11.96 33.45
C PRO A 44 6.41 13.23 34.17
N ARG A 45 6.75 14.41 33.62
CA ARG A 45 6.26 15.68 34.15
C ARG A 45 4.73 15.72 34.18
N ALA A 46 4.19 16.20 35.30
CA ALA A 46 2.76 16.47 35.44
C ALA A 46 2.44 17.83 34.81
N VAL A 47 1.39 17.90 33.98
CA VAL A 47 0.88 19.15 33.42
C VAL A 47 -0.31 19.58 34.26
N GLY A 48 -0.22 20.74 34.92
CA GLY A 48 -1.28 21.22 35.82
C GLY A 48 -1.49 20.36 37.07
N GLY A 49 -0.47 19.61 37.52
CA GLY A 49 -0.54 18.73 38.70
C GLY A 49 -1.15 17.35 38.45
N VAL A 50 -1.65 17.09 37.23
CA VAL A 50 -2.19 15.80 36.81
C VAL A 50 -1.15 15.09 35.95
N ARG A 51 -0.92 13.79 36.22
CA ARG A 51 -0.08 12.96 35.34
C ARG A 51 -0.93 12.49 34.17
N PRO A 52 -0.41 12.54 32.93
CA PRO A 52 -1.14 12.01 31.80
C PRO A 52 -1.25 10.48 31.92
N ASP A 53 -2.30 9.91 31.32
CA ASP A 53 -2.46 8.45 31.27
C ASP A 53 -1.42 7.79 30.36
N THR A 54 -0.95 8.54 29.36
CA THR A 54 0.07 8.08 28.40
C THR A 54 1.22 9.09 28.26
N VAL A 55 2.37 8.58 27.83
CA VAL A 55 3.61 9.34 27.63
C VAL A 55 4.09 9.11 26.20
N GLU A 56 4.37 10.19 25.48
CA GLU A 56 5.10 10.12 24.22
C GLU A 56 6.59 9.87 24.52
N VAL A 57 7.13 8.79 23.98
CA VAL A 57 8.52 8.39 24.15
C VAL A 57 9.25 8.53 22.82
N VAL A 58 10.43 9.17 22.85
CA VAL A 58 11.31 9.26 21.68
C VAL A 58 12.66 8.65 22.00
N GLU A 59 13.01 7.61 21.28
CA GLU A 59 14.34 7.01 21.28
C GLU A 59 15.14 7.57 20.09
N ALA A 60 16.14 8.41 20.35
CA ALA A 60 17.01 8.96 19.32
C ALA A 60 18.38 8.24 19.33
N TRP A 61 18.76 7.72 18.17
CA TRP A 61 19.94 6.90 17.95
C TRP A 61 20.85 7.53 16.91
N THR A 62 22.13 7.69 17.25
CA THR A 62 23.24 7.89 16.30
C THR A 62 24.17 6.67 16.34
N ALA A 63 25.26 6.65 15.58
CA ALA A 63 26.23 5.55 15.66
C ALA A 63 26.90 5.45 17.03
N ASP A 64 27.07 6.57 17.73
CA ASP A 64 27.87 6.72 18.94
C ASP A 64 27.05 7.09 20.19
N ARG A 65 25.79 7.52 20.03
CA ARG A 65 24.97 8.07 21.12
C ARG A 65 23.52 7.57 21.06
N PHE A 66 22.93 7.42 22.24
CA PHE A 66 21.52 7.16 22.47
C PHE A 66 20.95 8.23 23.41
N GLU A 67 19.76 8.72 23.08
CA GLU A 67 18.96 9.61 23.91
C GLU A 67 17.55 9.06 24.06
N LEU A 68 17.01 9.10 25.28
CA LEU A 68 15.62 8.78 25.57
C LEU A 68 14.91 10.04 26.04
N TRP A 69 13.79 10.37 25.40
CA TRP A 69 12.94 11.51 25.74
C TRP A 69 11.55 11.04 26.14
N ALA A 70 10.94 11.73 27.09
CA ALA A 70 9.54 11.60 27.48
C ALA A 70 8.85 12.96 27.33
N GLY A 71 8.12 13.15 26.24
CA GLY A 71 7.70 14.48 25.79
C GLY A 71 8.92 15.39 25.57
N GLU A 72 8.98 16.50 26.30
CA GLU A 72 10.11 17.45 26.26
C GLU A 72 11.24 17.11 27.24
N ASP A 73 11.06 16.10 28.09
CA ASP A 73 12.03 15.75 29.12
C ASP A 73 13.08 14.78 28.58
N LEU A 74 14.35 15.17 28.68
CA LEU A 74 15.48 14.29 28.40
C LEU A 74 15.71 13.37 29.61
N VAL A 75 15.32 12.10 29.47
CA VAL A 75 15.32 11.10 30.54
C VAL A 75 16.68 10.40 30.67
N GLU A 76 17.30 10.07 29.53
CA GLU A 76 18.55 9.32 29.50
C GLU A 76 19.43 9.80 28.34
N VAL A 77 20.73 9.92 28.59
CA VAL A 77 21.76 10.03 27.56
C VAL A 77 22.88 9.06 27.87
N ARG A 78 23.28 8.27 26.87
CA ARG A 78 24.44 7.38 26.97
C ARG A 78 25.12 7.18 25.62
N ALA A 79 26.31 6.58 25.65
CA ALA A 79 26.92 6.07 24.44
C ALA A 79 26.04 4.96 23.83
N ASN A 80 25.97 4.90 22.50
CA ASN A 80 25.28 3.83 21.81
C ASN A 80 26.05 2.51 22.03
N PRO A 81 25.46 1.52 22.72
CA PRO A 81 26.13 0.26 23.03
C PRO A 81 26.47 -0.58 21.80
N TYR A 82 25.82 -0.33 20.66
CA TYR A 82 25.95 -1.14 19.45
C TYR A 82 26.98 -0.59 18.46
N GLY A 83 27.46 0.64 18.65
CA GLY A 83 28.37 1.32 17.69
C GLY A 83 27.74 1.55 16.31
N ALA A 84 26.44 1.35 16.17
CA ALA A 84 25.67 1.47 14.94
C ALA A 84 24.20 1.75 15.27
N ILE A 85 23.51 2.46 14.37
CA ILE A 85 22.07 2.72 14.52
C ILE A 85 21.30 1.40 14.39
N PRO A 86 20.45 1.02 15.37
CA PRO A 86 19.76 -0.28 15.40
C PRO A 86 18.52 -0.32 14.50
N PHE A 87 18.56 0.35 13.34
CA PHE A 87 17.48 0.40 12.36
C PHE A 87 18.02 0.07 10.97
N VAL A 88 17.22 -0.68 10.20
CA VAL A 88 17.48 -0.88 8.77
C VAL A 88 16.40 -0.16 7.99
N LEU A 89 16.79 0.95 7.38
CA LEU A 89 15.92 1.75 6.51
C LEU A 89 16.25 1.39 5.06
N PHE A 90 15.23 1.10 4.27
CA PHE A 90 15.39 0.81 2.86
C PHE A 90 14.18 1.31 2.05
N PRO A 91 14.38 1.86 0.85
CA PRO A 91 13.30 2.32 0.00
C PRO A 91 12.56 1.13 -0.62
N ASN A 92 11.25 1.29 -0.86
CA ASN A 92 10.48 0.30 -1.61
C ASN A 92 10.84 0.28 -3.11
N VAL A 93 10.92 1.47 -3.72
CA VAL A 93 11.52 1.71 -5.04
C VAL A 93 12.46 2.91 -4.89
N PRO A 94 13.77 2.80 -5.18
CA PRO A 94 14.70 3.91 -5.05
C PRO A 94 14.36 5.03 -6.03
N ARG A 95 14.42 6.28 -5.58
CA ARG A 95 14.36 7.46 -6.44
C ARG A 95 15.68 8.24 -6.33
N PRO A 96 16.26 8.74 -7.43
CA PRO A 96 17.50 9.49 -7.38
C PRO A 96 17.41 10.70 -6.45
N LYS A 97 18.43 10.89 -5.60
CA LYS A 97 18.56 12.01 -4.65
C LYS A 97 17.45 12.11 -3.59
N GLU A 98 16.61 11.10 -3.45
CA GLU A 98 15.62 11.03 -2.38
C GLU A 98 15.97 9.88 -1.42
N PHE A 99 15.84 10.13 -0.13
CA PHE A 99 16.00 9.11 0.90
C PHE A 99 14.84 8.12 0.89
N TRP A 100 13.62 8.67 0.91
CA TRP A 100 12.41 7.88 0.85
C TRP A 100 12.17 7.37 -0.56
N GLY A 101 11.74 6.11 -0.64
CA GLY A 101 11.40 5.49 -1.91
C GLY A 101 9.99 5.84 -2.37
N ILE A 102 9.66 5.39 -3.58
CA ILE A 102 8.31 5.48 -4.14
C ILE A 102 7.49 4.26 -3.69
N SER A 103 6.24 4.49 -3.32
CA SER A 103 5.29 3.42 -3.10
C SER A 103 4.87 2.80 -4.43
N ASP A 104 4.64 1.49 -4.43
CA ASP A 104 4.09 0.81 -5.61
C ASP A 104 2.67 1.27 -5.96
N ILE A 105 1.96 1.87 -5.00
CA ILE A 105 0.59 2.37 -5.22
C ILE A 105 0.55 3.70 -5.97
N GLU A 106 1.66 4.44 -5.96
CA GLU A 106 1.71 5.79 -6.52
C GLU A 106 1.29 5.84 -8.00
N PRO A 107 1.87 5.01 -8.90
CA PRO A 107 1.44 4.99 -10.30
C PRO A 107 0.03 4.41 -10.49
N LEU A 108 -0.55 3.76 -9.48
CA LEU A 108 -1.86 3.11 -9.58
C LEU A 108 -3.00 4.02 -9.09
N ARG A 109 -2.68 5.13 -8.41
CA ARG A 109 -3.68 5.97 -7.76
C ARG A 109 -4.68 6.56 -8.75
N GLU A 110 -4.19 7.22 -9.80
CA GLU A 110 -5.05 7.86 -10.81
C GLU A 110 -5.94 6.84 -11.54
N PRO A 111 -5.44 5.69 -12.05
CA PRO A 111 -6.30 4.65 -12.60
C PRO A 111 -7.35 4.14 -11.62
N LEU A 112 -6.99 3.93 -10.35
CA LEU A 112 -7.93 3.43 -9.33
C LEU A 112 -9.04 4.45 -9.02
N GLU A 113 -8.69 5.73 -8.90
CA GLU A 113 -9.66 6.81 -8.71
C GLU A 113 -10.61 6.94 -9.91
N GLU A 114 -10.07 6.85 -11.13
CA GLU A 114 -10.88 6.93 -12.34
C GLU A 114 -11.77 5.69 -12.52
N ILE A 115 -11.31 4.49 -12.14
CA ILE A 115 -12.15 3.29 -12.10
C ILE A 115 -13.34 3.49 -11.15
N ASN A 116 -13.09 3.99 -9.93
CA ASN A 116 -14.17 4.26 -8.97
C ASN A 116 -15.18 5.28 -9.52
N ARG A 117 -14.69 6.33 -10.18
CA ARG A 117 -15.53 7.33 -10.85
C ARG A 117 -16.33 6.72 -11.99
N ALA A 118 -15.71 5.91 -12.85
CA ALA A 118 -16.36 5.26 -13.98
C ALA A 118 -17.45 4.27 -13.53
N TYR A 119 -17.21 3.49 -12.47
CA TYR A 119 -18.21 2.62 -11.86
C TYR A 119 -19.40 3.40 -11.30
N THR A 120 -19.14 4.50 -10.61
CA THR A 120 -20.19 5.37 -10.08
C THR A 120 -21.04 5.93 -11.22
N GLN A 121 -20.41 6.34 -12.32
CA GLN A 121 -21.12 6.84 -13.50
C GLN A 121 -21.94 5.75 -14.18
N LEU A 122 -21.39 4.55 -14.36
CA LEU A 122 -22.11 3.41 -14.92
C LEU A 122 -23.33 3.05 -14.05
N SER A 123 -23.18 3.04 -12.72
CA SER A 123 -24.30 2.81 -11.80
C SER A 123 -25.43 3.81 -11.98
N ARG A 124 -25.11 5.11 -12.12
CA ARG A 124 -26.11 6.16 -12.36
C ARG A 124 -26.82 6.00 -13.70
N ILE A 125 -26.10 5.59 -14.74
CA ILE A 125 -26.69 5.33 -16.07
C ILE A 125 -27.67 4.15 -15.99
N LEU A 126 -27.29 3.07 -15.30
CA LEU A 126 -28.15 1.91 -15.11
C LEU A 126 -29.39 2.25 -14.27
N GLU A 127 -29.26 3.09 -13.24
CA GLU A 127 -30.38 3.57 -12.42
C GLU A 127 -31.38 4.41 -13.23
N LEU A 128 -30.88 5.34 -14.05
CA LEU A 128 -31.71 6.16 -14.95
C LEU A 128 -32.34 5.32 -16.06
N SER A 129 -31.68 4.26 -16.53
CA SER A 129 -32.30 3.33 -17.48
C SER A 129 -33.40 2.50 -16.85
N GLY A 130 -33.23 2.09 -15.60
CA GLY A 130 -34.28 1.42 -14.83
C GLY A 130 -35.50 2.31 -14.58
N ASN A 131 -35.34 3.64 -14.66
CA ASN A 131 -36.38 4.65 -14.46
C ASN A 131 -36.31 5.73 -15.57
N PRO A 132 -36.65 5.39 -16.83
CA PRO A 132 -36.40 6.27 -17.96
C PRO A 132 -37.25 7.54 -17.91
N ILE A 133 -36.70 8.64 -18.41
CA ILE A 133 -37.37 9.95 -18.44
C ILE A 133 -38.37 9.97 -19.60
N ALA A 134 -39.63 10.31 -19.33
CA ALA A 134 -40.61 10.56 -20.39
C ALA A 134 -40.41 11.96 -20.97
N VAL A 135 -40.16 12.03 -22.28
CA VAL A 135 -40.06 13.27 -23.04
C VAL A 135 -41.35 13.47 -23.81
N LEU A 136 -41.95 14.64 -23.64
CA LEU A 136 -43.22 15.04 -24.24
C LEU A 136 -42.99 16.26 -25.13
N GLU A 137 -43.21 16.12 -26.43
CA GLU A 137 -43.08 17.21 -27.41
C GLU A 137 -44.48 17.71 -27.78
N ASN A 138 -44.66 19.04 -27.83
CA ASN A 138 -45.91 19.73 -28.19
C ASN A 138 -47.09 19.47 -27.23
N ILE A 139 -46.85 19.38 -25.91
CA ILE A 139 -47.90 19.29 -24.88
C ILE A 139 -47.80 20.52 -23.96
N GLU A 140 -48.85 21.35 -23.93
CA GLU A 140 -48.88 22.61 -23.16
C GLU A 140 -49.23 22.44 -21.66
N GLU A 141 -49.99 21.39 -21.31
CA GLU A 141 -50.35 21.07 -19.92
C GLU A 141 -49.98 19.63 -19.54
N ALA A 142 -48.89 19.45 -18.80
CA ALA A 142 -48.37 18.15 -18.37
C ALA A 142 -48.94 17.68 -17.01
N ARG A 143 -50.26 17.80 -16.78
CA ARG A 143 -50.84 17.56 -15.45
C ARG A 143 -51.18 16.10 -15.13
N ASP A 144 -51.36 15.23 -16.13
CA ASP A 144 -51.89 13.87 -15.91
C ASP A 144 -51.04 12.71 -16.50
N ILE A 145 -49.81 12.96 -16.94
CA ILE A 145 -48.94 11.88 -17.46
C ILE A 145 -48.12 11.30 -16.31
N ALA A 146 -48.71 10.35 -15.58
CA ALA A 146 -48.00 9.55 -14.60
C ALA A 146 -47.15 8.48 -15.32
N VAL A 147 -45.83 8.57 -15.18
CA VAL A 147 -44.91 7.53 -15.65
C VAL A 147 -44.98 6.37 -14.65
N GLN A 148 -45.82 5.38 -14.93
CA GLN A 148 -45.92 4.14 -14.15
C GLN A 148 -45.82 2.91 -15.06
N PRO A 149 -45.30 1.77 -14.57
CA PRO A 149 -45.28 0.51 -15.32
C PRO A 149 -46.69 0.13 -15.79
N GLY A 150 -46.88 -0.03 -17.09
CA GLY A 150 -48.18 -0.40 -17.69
C GLY A 150 -49.14 0.77 -17.95
N ALA A 151 -48.74 2.01 -17.71
CA ALA A 151 -49.52 3.18 -18.09
C ALA A 151 -49.58 3.32 -19.62
N VAL A 152 -50.77 3.56 -20.15
CA VAL A 152 -51.01 3.86 -21.57
C VAL A 152 -51.19 5.37 -21.69
N TRP A 153 -50.47 6.01 -22.63
CA TRP A 153 -50.57 7.44 -22.88
C TRP A 153 -51.40 7.71 -24.14
N GLU A 154 -52.42 8.55 -24.02
CA GLU A 154 -53.12 9.11 -25.18
C GLU A 154 -52.45 10.41 -25.59
N VAL A 155 -51.91 10.44 -26.80
CA VAL A 155 -51.11 11.57 -27.32
C VAL A 155 -51.85 12.20 -28.51
N PRO A 156 -52.04 13.53 -28.56
CA PRO A 156 -52.65 14.23 -29.70
C PRO A 156 -51.90 13.96 -31.02
N GLU A 157 -52.57 14.06 -32.17
CA GLU A 157 -51.99 13.77 -33.49
C GLU A 157 -50.71 14.58 -33.82
N GLN A 158 -50.55 15.78 -33.23
CA GLN A 158 -49.39 16.66 -33.44
C GLN A 158 -48.33 16.57 -32.31
N ALA A 159 -48.54 15.72 -31.32
CA ALA A 159 -47.66 15.55 -30.17
C ALA A 159 -46.90 14.21 -30.25
N ARG A 160 -45.75 14.14 -29.57
CA ARG A 160 -44.94 12.92 -29.48
C ARG A 160 -44.57 12.68 -28.04
N ALA A 161 -44.68 11.42 -27.61
CA ALA A 161 -44.20 10.96 -26.32
C ALA A 161 -43.25 9.78 -26.54
N TYR A 162 -42.04 9.87 -25.99
CA TYR A 162 -41.08 8.77 -26.00
C TYR A 162 -40.29 8.75 -24.70
N LEU A 163 -39.80 7.57 -24.35
CA LEU A 163 -38.86 7.41 -23.25
C LEU A 163 -37.47 7.75 -23.74
N LEU A 164 -36.78 8.67 -23.05
CA LEU A 164 -35.36 8.89 -23.24
C LEU A 164 -34.62 7.71 -22.61
N ASP A 165 -34.29 6.73 -23.45
CA ASP A 165 -33.47 5.60 -23.05
C ASP A 165 -31.99 5.93 -23.28
N LEU A 166 -31.28 6.19 -22.18
CA LEU A 166 -29.83 6.43 -22.18
C LEU A 166 -29.02 5.18 -22.60
N LEU A 167 -29.64 4.00 -22.70
CA LEU A 167 -29.02 2.78 -23.20
C LEU A 167 -29.15 2.61 -24.72
N GLN A 168 -30.06 3.33 -25.37
CA GLN A 168 -30.22 3.20 -26.81
C GLN A 168 -28.94 3.59 -27.53
N GLY A 169 -28.54 2.78 -28.51
CA GLY A 169 -27.29 2.98 -29.28
C GLY A 169 -26.03 2.42 -28.63
N GLY A 170 -26.12 1.69 -27.50
CA GLY A 170 -24.98 0.97 -26.92
C GLY A 170 -24.12 1.80 -25.96
N GLY A 171 -24.65 2.88 -25.38
CA GLY A 171 -23.92 3.76 -24.46
C GLY A 171 -23.26 3.02 -23.28
N VAL A 172 -23.92 2.00 -22.73
CA VAL A 172 -23.32 1.16 -21.66
C VAL A 172 -22.10 0.37 -22.13
N ARG A 173 -22.06 -0.09 -23.39
CA ARG A 173 -20.90 -0.80 -23.92
C ARG A 173 -19.67 0.10 -23.92
N LEU A 174 -19.81 1.38 -24.28
CA LEU A 174 -18.70 2.34 -24.23
C LEU A 174 -18.15 2.51 -22.80
N HIS A 175 -19.03 2.56 -21.79
CA HIS A 175 -18.59 2.64 -20.39
C HIS A 175 -17.87 1.37 -19.93
N VAL A 176 -18.38 0.19 -20.31
CA VAL A 176 -17.73 -1.09 -20.02
C VAL A 176 -16.36 -1.17 -20.70
N ASP A 177 -16.28 -0.81 -21.98
CA ASP A 177 -15.04 -0.83 -22.76
C ASP A 177 -14.00 0.16 -22.19
N TYR A 178 -14.44 1.32 -21.69
CA TYR A 178 -13.58 2.28 -21.00
C TYR A 178 -13.05 1.72 -19.68
N ILE A 179 -13.92 1.11 -18.86
CA ILE A 179 -13.50 0.43 -17.62
C ILE A 179 -12.50 -0.68 -17.92
N ASP A 180 -12.73 -1.48 -18.96
CA ASP A 180 -11.80 -2.53 -19.41
C ASP A 180 -10.44 -1.94 -19.82
N LEU A 181 -10.42 -0.77 -20.50
CA LEU A 181 -9.17 -0.08 -20.81
C LEU A 181 -8.42 0.36 -19.55
N LEU A 182 -9.14 0.89 -18.54
CA LEU A 182 -8.54 1.27 -17.26
C LEU A 182 -7.97 0.05 -16.52
N TYR A 183 -8.67 -1.09 -16.53
CA TYR A 183 -8.15 -2.34 -15.98
C TYR A 183 -6.88 -2.80 -16.70
N ARG A 184 -6.83 -2.70 -18.04
CA ARG A 184 -5.61 -3.03 -18.80
C ARG A 184 -4.44 -2.13 -18.39
N ALA A 185 -4.67 -0.82 -18.34
CA ALA A 185 -3.65 0.14 -17.89
C ALA A 185 -3.18 -0.15 -16.46
N LEU A 186 -4.09 -0.54 -15.55
CA LEU A 186 -3.77 -0.93 -14.18
C LEU A 186 -2.85 -2.15 -14.15
N HIS A 187 -3.13 -3.20 -14.93
CA HIS A 187 -2.29 -4.39 -15.03
C HIS A 187 -0.89 -4.08 -15.57
N ASP A 188 -0.80 -3.20 -16.56
CA ASP A 188 0.47 -2.80 -17.16
C ASP A 188 1.31 -1.96 -16.16
N LEU A 189 0.70 -0.97 -15.49
CA LEU A 189 1.35 -0.13 -14.50
C LEU A 189 1.74 -0.90 -13.23
N ALA A 190 0.92 -1.87 -12.82
CA ALA A 190 1.24 -2.74 -11.70
C ALA A 190 2.28 -3.80 -12.07
N GLU A 191 2.57 -4.00 -13.36
CA GLU A 191 3.37 -5.12 -13.86
C GLU A 191 2.81 -6.48 -13.37
N ILE A 192 1.48 -6.58 -13.25
CA ILE A 192 0.78 -7.80 -12.83
C ILE A 192 -0.06 -8.27 -14.01
N PRO A 193 0.38 -9.31 -14.74
CA PRO A 193 -0.36 -9.86 -15.87
C PRO A 193 -1.74 -10.37 -15.45
N ARG A 194 -2.75 -10.19 -16.31
CA ARG A 194 -4.14 -10.66 -16.08
C ARG A 194 -4.23 -12.16 -15.80
N ILE A 195 -3.37 -12.97 -16.42
CA ILE A 195 -3.37 -14.42 -16.22
C ILE A 195 -3.05 -14.82 -14.78
N ALA A 196 -2.39 -13.96 -13.99
CA ALA A 196 -2.16 -14.20 -12.57
C ALA A 196 -3.48 -14.31 -11.76
N PHE A 197 -4.60 -13.82 -12.31
CA PHE A 197 -5.94 -13.89 -11.71
C PHE A 197 -6.83 -14.99 -12.32
N GLY A 198 -6.27 -15.91 -13.12
CA GLY A 198 -7.02 -17.03 -13.68
C GLY A 198 -7.79 -16.72 -14.97
N ASP A 199 -7.54 -15.58 -15.61
CA ASP A 199 -8.19 -15.17 -16.87
C ASP A 199 -7.69 -15.96 -18.12
N GLY A 200 -7.07 -17.12 -17.89
CA GLY A 200 -6.49 -17.98 -18.91
C GLY A 200 -7.50 -18.99 -19.47
N ARG A 201 -8.24 -18.62 -20.52
CA ARG A 201 -9.16 -19.53 -21.24
C ARG A 201 -8.49 -20.59 -22.14
N VAL A 202 -7.17 -20.85 -22.03
CA VAL A 202 -6.49 -21.81 -22.93
C VAL A 202 -5.40 -22.59 -22.20
N GLU A 203 -5.31 -23.90 -22.43
CA GLU A 203 -4.13 -24.73 -22.12
C GLU A 203 -2.90 -24.14 -22.83
N ARG A 204 -2.10 -23.36 -22.10
CA ARG A 204 -0.88 -22.74 -22.62
C ARG A 204 0.33 -23.58 -22.25
N SER A 205 1.29 -23.70 -23.16
CA SER A 205 2.58 -24.34 -22.85
C SER A 205 3.29 -23.58 -21.73
N GLY A 206 4.09 -24.28 -20.91
CA GLY A 206 4.79 -23.66 -19.76
C GLY A 206 5.66 -22.45 -20.15
N ILE A 207 6.21 -22.43 -21.37
CA ILE A 207 6.99 -21.31 -21.92
C ILE A 207 6.10 -20.10 -22.20
N ALA A 208 4.90 -20.30 -22.77
CA ALA A 208 3.97 -19.20 -23.03
C ALA A 208 3.48 -18.55 -21.73
N LEU A 209 3.21 -19.34 -20.70
CA LEU A 209 2.88 -18.83 -19.37
C LEU A 209 4.05 -18.03 -18.77
N GLN A 210 5.28 -18.52 -18.91
CA GLN A 210 6.47 -17.84 -18.39
C GLN A 210 6.70 -16.49 -19.08
N MET A 211 6.53 -16.41 -20.41
CA MET A 211 6.63 -15.14 -21.16
C MET A 211 5.59 -14.11 -20.68
N GLU A 212 4.37 -14.55 -20.37
CA GLU A 212 3.33 -13.65 -19.85
C GLU A 212 3.62 -13.18 -18.42
N LEU A 213 4.24 -14.04 -17.58
CA LEU A 213 4.61 -13.70 -16.21
C LEU A 213 5.92 -12.90 -16.09
N ASP A 214 6.66 -12.71 -17.17
CA ASP A 214 7.96 -12.03 -17.18
C ASP A 214 7.95 -10.64 -16.51
N PRO A 215 6.93 -9.76 -16.71
CA PRO A 215 6.87 -8.47 -16.01
C PRO A 215 6.83 -8.62 -14.49
N LEU A 216 6.03 -9.57 -13.98
CA LEU A 216 5.91 -9.86 -12.55
C LEU A 216 7.22 -10.44 -12.00
N LEU A 217 7.87 -11.35 -12.74
CA LEU A 217 9.14 -11.93 -12.34
C LEU A 217 10.24 -10.87 -12.23
N ARG A 218 10.36 -9.97 -13.22
CA ARG A 218 11.29 -8.83 -13.16
C ARG A 218 11.00 -7.91 -11.97
N ARG A 219 9.72 -7.66 -11.67
CA ARG A 219 9.33 -6.89 -10.49
C ARG A 219 9.79 -7.56 -9.20
N ILE A 220 9.58 -8.87 -9.07
CA ILE A 220 10.02 -9.68 -7.93
C ILE A 220 11.54 -9.59 -7.78
N GLU A 221 12.30 -9.76 -8.87
CA GLU A 221 13.77 -9.67 -8.86
C GLU A 221 14.26 -8.31 -8.35
N ARG A 222 13.71 -7.20 -8.87
CA ARG A 222 14.07 -5.85 -8.40
C ARG A 222 13.82 -5.67 -6.91
N LYS A 223 12.67 -6.15 -6.41
CA LYS A 223 12.35 -6.10 -4.98
C LYS A 223 13.28 -6.97 -4.14
N ARG A 224 13.63 -8.17 -4.63
CA ARG A 224 14.56 -9.08 -3.96
C ARG A 224 15.95 -8.48 -3.86
N LEU A 225 16.45 -7.79 -4.89
CA LEU A 225 17.76 -7.12 -4.84
C LEU A 225 17.84 -6.11 -3.70
N ILE A 226 16.86 -5.21 -3.61
CA ILE A 226 16.81 -4.17 -2.57
C ILE A 226 16.65 -4.81 -1.18
N ARG A 227 15.71 -5.75 -1.04
CA ARG A 227 15.44 -6.42 0.24
C ARG A 227 16.58 -7.31 0.69
N THR A 228 17.31 -7.96 -0.21
CA THR A 228 18.47 -8.79 0.15
C THR A 228 19.53 -7.96 0.84
N ALA A 229 19.85 -6.77 0.31
CA ALA A 229 20.80 -5.87 0.94
C ALA A 229 20.33 -5.43 2.33
N ALA A 230 19.03 -5.07 2.46
CA ALA A 230 18.43 -4.71 3.75
C ALA A 230 18.46 -5.87 4.76
N LEU A 231 18.08 -7.08 4.34
CA LEU A 231 18.06 -8.26 5.20
C LEU A 231 19.46 -8.68 5.65
N ARG A 232 20.47 -8.60 4.78
CA ARG A 232 21.88 -8.80 5.18
C ARG A 232 22.31 -7.78 6.22
N ARG A 233 21.95 -6.50 6.05
CA ARG A 233 22.24 -5.46 7.05
C ARG A 233 21.53 -5.72 8.37
N ARG A 234 20.28 -6.19 8.32
CA ARG A 234 19.49 -6.57 9.49
C ARG A 234 20.16 -7.72 10.24
N ASP A 235 20.57 -8.76 9.53
CA ASP A 235 21.20 -9.92 10.15
C ASP A 235 22.52 -9.53 10.85
N HIS A 236 23.33 -8.67 10.22
CA HIS A 236 24.52 -8.12 10.87
C HIS A 236 24.17 -7.34 12.15
N LEU A 237 23.15 -6.46 12.11
CA LEU A 237 22.71 -5.74 13.31
C LEU A 237 22.17 -6.68 14.39
N ILE A 238 21.45 -7.74 14.03
CA ILE A 238 20.98 -8.75 14.97
C ILE A 238 22.16 -9.39 15.69
N LEU A 239 23.22 -9.77 14.96
CA LEU A 239 24.43 -10.34 15.55
C LEU A 239 25.16 -9.33 16.45
N THR A 240 25.25 -8.06 16.05
CA THR A 240 25.83 -6.99 16.89
C THR A 240 25.07 -6.80 18.20
N VAL A 241 23.74 -6.71 18.12
CA VAL A 241 22.87 -6.56 19.31
C VAL A 241 22.94 -7.81 20.18
N ALA A 242 22.91 -9.01 19.59
CA ALA A 242 23.05 -10.27 20.31
C ALA A 242 24.41 -10.39 20.99
N ALA A 243 25.49 -9.96 20.34
CA ALA A 243 26.83 -9.97 20.92
C ALA A 243 26.90 -9.15 22.21
N HIS A 244 26.30 -7.95 22.19
CA HIS A 244 26.22 -7.07 23.34
C HIS A 244 25.41 -7.71 24.50
N HIS A 245 24.21 -8.24 24.22
CA HIS A 245 23.34 -8.78 25.28
C HIS A 245 23.77 -10.15 25.81
N LEU A 246 24.42 -10.98 24.99
CA LEU A 246 24.85 -12.32 25.38
C LEU A 246 26.33 -12.39 25.82
N GLY A 247 27.10 -11.31 25.62
CA GLY A 247 28.54 -11.28 25.92
C GLY A 247 29.36 -12.27 25.06
N ARG A 248 28.88 -12.59 23.85
CA ARG A 248 29.50 -13.56 22.92
C ARG A 248 29.89 -12.89 21.61
N ARG A 249 30.91 -13.40 20.94
CA ARG A 249 31.32 -12.93 19.61
C ARG A 249 30.71 -13.83 18.54
N PHE A 250 30.20 -13.21 17.47
CA PHE A 250 29.57 -13.89 16.33
C PHE A 250 30.32 -13.63 15.01
N GLU A 251 31.60 -13.27 15.08
CA GLU A 251 32.43 -12.87 13.92
C GLU A 251 32.58 -13.98 12.87
N ALA A 252 32.49 -15.24 13.29
CA ALA A 252 32.58 -16.42 12.41
C ALA A 252 31.22 -16.90 11.89
N VAL A 253 30.12 -16.21 12.23
CA VAL A 253 28.78 -16.58 11.76
C VAL A 253 28.54 -15.95 10.39
N GLU A 254 28.38 -16.79 9.38
CA GLU A 254 27.91 -16.36 8.07
C GLU A 254 26.39 -16.41 7.99
N THR A 255 25.79 -15.42 7.32
CA THR A 255 24.35 -15.39 7.08
C THR A 255 24.06 -15.40 5.59
N ALA A 256 23.03 -16.15 5.20
CA ALA A 256 22.56 -16.25 3.84
C ALA A 256 21.09 -15.82 3.75
N ILE A 257 20.75 -15.11 2.67
CA ILE A 257 19.37 -14.77 2.34
C ILE A 257 18.95 -15.65 1.18
N GLU A 258 18.02 -16.55 1.44
CA GLU A 258 17.46 -17.44 0.44
C GLU A 258 16.03 -17.02 0.10
N TRP A 259 15.77 -16.84 -1.20
CA TRP A 259 14.43 -16.56 -1.70
C TRP A 259 13.88 -17.82 -2.36
N ALA A 260 12.78 -18.34 -1.84
CA ALA A 260 12.07 -19.45 -2.48
C ALA A 260 11.68 -19.10 -3.92
N SER A 261 11.60 -20.10 -4.80
CA SER A 261 11.05 -19.91 -6.14
C SER A 261 9.63 -19.35 -6.04
N PRO A 262 9.26 -18.31 -6.81
CA PRO A 262 7.87 -17.86 -6.92
C PRO A 262 6.89 -18.97 -7.32
N PHE A 263 7.40 -20.04 -7.94
CA PHE A 263 6.62 -21.18 -8.43
C PHE A 263 6.74 -22.42 -7.53
N ALA A 264 7.36 -22.33 -6.35
CA ALA A 264 7.61 -23.49 -5.49
C ALA A 264 6.33 -24.27 -5.13
N ALA A 265 5.20 -23.58 -4.94
CA ALA A 265 3.90 -24.22 -4.67
C ALA A 265 3.34 -24.99 -5.88
N LEU A 266 3.60 -24.53 -7.10
CA LEU A 266 3.17 -25.21 -8.33
C LEU A 266 3.99 -26.49 -8.57
N GLN A 267 5.28 -26.47 -8.23
CA GLN A 267 6.16 -27.63 -8.37
C GLN A 267 5.82 -28.76 -7.39
N GLN A 268 5.36 -28.44 -6.18
CA GLN A 268 4.92 -29.45 -5.21
C GLN A 268 3.60 -30.12 -5.63
N ALA A 269 2.68 -29.38 -6.25
CA ALA A 269 1.44 -29.93 -6.78
C ALA A 269 1.67 -30.90 -7.96
N THR A 270 2.64 -30.61 -8.83
CA THR A 270 3.03 -31.52 -9.92
C THR A 270 3.77 -32.76 -9.44
N ALA A 271 4.49 -32.68 -8.31
CA ALA A 271 5.24 -33.81 -7.75
C ALA A 271 4.37 -34.77 -6.91
N ALA A 272 3.24 -34.30 -6.37
CA ALA A 272 2.30 -35.11 -5.60
C ALA A 272 1.23 -35.82 -6.45
N GLY A 273 1.17 -35.52 -7.75
CA GLY A 273 0.22 -36.09 -8.71
C GLY A 273 0.82 -37.02 -9.76
N GLY A 274 2.08 -37.46 -9.56
CA GLY A 274 2.79 -38.41 -10.43
C GLY A 274 2.97 -39.77 -9.78
#